data_AF-A0A1J4JQT5-F1
#
_entry.id   AF-A0A1J4JQT5-F1
#
_cell.length_a   1.000
_cell.length_b   1.000
_cell.length_c   1.000
_cell.angle_alpha   90.00
_cell.angle_beta   90.00
_cell.angle_gamma   90.00
#
_symmetry.space_group_name_H-M   'P 1'
#
loop_
_entity.id
_entity.type
_entity.pdbx_description
1 polymer ?
#
loop_
_entity_poly.entity_id
_entity_poly.type
_entity_poly.pdbx_seq_one_letter_code
_entity_poly.pdbx_strand_id
1 'polypeptide(L)'
;MQGKIESQPAQPAAAQIEINQNGTFPPAYITEAGGNQTNSIQIIQQGQNQFVELIPPPPVPQQRKAQRKSQPKAKVLPPDLNIEGPSSNKAYKIALVDAQLTVSPQALGFLPSNYWLNLDSTFGDLVTKFFQRKNNANCRFPHKLYNALSIVEQDPKMYNLLGVKWITDTVFKVDKLLFGRVLGISSIDGGLFHQQGNFPSHGFCEVSGQELEQLKTNYNLTDIDQDRVRLMHHPDGLFQKSSNEDDVNRCKWGNTQ
;
A
#
# COMPACT_ATOMS: atom_id res chain seq x y z
N MET A 1 47.60 14.71 -45.16
CA MET A 1 47.63 15.88 -44.26
C MET A 1 46.49 16.80 -44.67
N GLN A 2 45.89 17.52 -43.71
CA GLN A 2 44.58 18.23 -43.76
C GLN A 2 43.44 17.31 -43.33
N GLY A 3 42.68 17.56 -42.26
CA GLY A 3 42.64 18.65 -41.30
C GLY A 3 41.28 18.57 -40.60
N LYS A 4 41.26 18.16 -39.33
CA LYS A 4 40.09 18.07 -38.45
C LYS A 4 39.44 19.45 -38.26
N ILE A 5 38.12 19.53 -38.32
CA ILE A 5 37.33 20.56 -37.62
C ILE A 5 36.23 19.85 -36.85
N GLU A 6 36.44 19.76 -35.54
CA GLU A 6 35.55 19.18 -34.53
C GLU A 6 34.76 20.35 -33.94
N SER A 7 33.44 20.38 -34.17
CA SER A 7 32.54 21.43 -33.68
C SER A 7 31.83 20.95 -32.41
N GLN A 8 32.09 21.64 -31.30
CA GLN A 8 31.38 21.47 -30.03
C GLN A 8 29.97 22.09 -30.12
N PRO A 9 28.92 21.44 -29.58
CA PRO A 9 27.64 22.08 -29.39
C PRO A 9 27.61 22.92 -28.09
N ALA A 10 26.98 24.09 -28.23
CA ALA A 10 26.81 25.12 -27.21
C ALA A 10 25.96 24.67 -26.02
N GLN A 11 26.37 25.06 -24.81
CA GLN A 11 25.59 24.95 -23.57
C GLN A 11 24.51 26.05 -23.53
N PRO A 12 23.26 25.73 -23.16
CA PRO A 12 22.25 26.75 -22.90
C PRO A 12 22.41 27.41 -21.52
N ALA A 13 22.18 28.71 -21.50
CA ALA A 13 22.36 29.63 -20.38
C ALA A 13 21.41 29.34 -19.20
N ALA A 14 21.95 29.52 -17.99
CA ALA A 14 21.23 29.45 -16.72
C ALA A 14 20.25 30.63 -16.58
N ALA A 15 18.96 30.32 -16.41
CA ALA A 15 17.96 31.30 -16.00
C ALA A 15 18.08 31.56 -14.49
N GLN A 16 18.39 32.80 -14.14
CA GLN A 16 18.37 33.31 -12.77
C GLN A 16 16.89 33.51 -12.36
N ILE A 17 16.49 32.89 -11.25
CA ILE A 17 15.18 33.14 -10.63
C ILE A 17 15.38 34.29 -9.63
N GLU A 18 14.77 35.43 -9.91
CA GLU A 18 14.67 36.57 -9.01
C GLU A 18 13.83 36.21 -7.79
N ILE A 19 14.39 36.50 -6.61
CA ILE A 19 13.77 36.32 -5.31
C ILE A 19 13.01 37.61 -5.02
N ASN A 20 11.68 37.59 -5.09
CA ASN A 20 10.86 38.76 -4.73
C ASN A 20 10.48 38.67 -3.23
N GLN A 21 11.12 39.51 -2.42
CA GLN A 21 10.75 39.77 -1.02
C GLN A 21 9.77 40.96 -0.97
N ASN A 22 8.54 40.70 -0.55
CA ASN A 22 7.55 41.60 0.09
C ASN A 22 6.25 40.78 0.15
N GLY A 23 5.72 40.36 1.30
CA GLY A 23 5.36 41.16 2.46
C GLY A 23 3.84 41.38 2.44
N THR A 24 3.15 40.83 3.44
CA THR A 24 1.79 41.16 3.96
C THR A 24 0.81 39.98 3.98
N PHE A 25 0.60 39.43 5.18
CA PHE A 25 -0.45 38.47 5.52
C PHE A 25 -1.81 39.19 5.70
N PRO A 26 -2.92 38.67 5.17
CA PRO A 26 -4.25 39.06 5.65
C PRO A 26 -4.69 38.20 6.86
N PRO A 27 -5.42 38.77 7.84
CA PRO A 27 -5.87 38.08 9.04
C PRO A 27 -7.07 37.16 8.78
N ALA A 28 -7.16 36.13 9.61
CA ALA A 28 -8.25 35.16 9.66
C ALA A 28 -9.59 35.82 10.02
N TYR A 29 -10.62 35.57 9.20
CA TYR A 29 -12.00 35.84 9.57
C TYR A 29 -12.54 34.72 10.46
N ILE A 30 -12.82 35.07 11.70
CA ILE A 30 -13.66 34.32 12.63
C ILE A 30 -15.10 34.46 12.13
N THR A 31 -15.75 33.34 11.82
CA THR A 31 -17.19 33.31 11.55
C THR A 31 -17.90 32.81 12.79
N GLU A 32 -18.57 33.72 13.49
CA GLU A 32 -19.57 33.40 14.52
C GLU A 32 -20.88 33.00 13.84
N ALA A 33 -21.34 31.77 14.10
CA ALA A 33 -22.73 31.35 13.96
C ALA A 33 -23.07 30.68 15.30
N GLY A 34 -24.06 31.11 16.06
CA GLY A 34 -25.42 31.43 15.64
C GLY A 34 -26.30 30.34 16.26
N GLY A 35 -27.02 30.70 17.32
CA GLY A 35 -27.56 29.79 18.32
C GLY A 35 -28.58 28.76 17.84
N ASN A 36 -28.49 27.56 18.44
CA ASN A 36 -29.56 26.57 18.39
C ASN A 36 -30.59 26.90 19.47
N GLN A 37 -31.76 27.34 19.03
CA GLN A 37 -32.95 27.50 19.84
C GLN A 37 -33.45 26.12 20.29
N THR A 38 -33.62 25.98 21.59
CA THR A 38 -34.25 24.86 22.26
C THR A 38 -35.77 24.95 22.11
N ASN A 39 -36.37 23.94 21.48
CA ASN A 39 -37.82 23.77 21.43
C ASN A 39 -38.36 23.49 22.84
N SER A 40 -39.14 24.43 23.37
CA SER A 40 -39.96 24.25 24.57
C SER A 40 -41.28 23.56 24.20
N ILE A 41 -41.45 22.31 24.65
CA ILE A 41 -42.75 21.62 24.64
C ILE A 41 -43.47 21.96 25.95
N GLN A 42 -44.63 22.61 25.84
CA GLN A 42 -45.58 22.81 26.93
C GLN A 42 -46.29 21.47 27.23
N ILE A 43 -46.20 21.01 28.48
CA ILE A 43 -46.97 19.86 28.97
C ILE A 43 -48.15 20.40 29.79
N ILE A 44 -49.34 20.01 29.35
CA ILE A 44 -50.63 20.23 30.00
C ILE A 44 -50.69 19.42 31.30
N GLN A 45 -51.09 20.08 32.38
CA GLN A 45 -51.28 19.51 33.70
C GLN A 45 -52.76 19.14 33.88
N GLN A 46 -53.07 17.85 33.98
CA GLN A 46 -54.31 17.36 34.61
C GLN A 46 -53.98 16.16 35.48
N GLY A 47 -54.39 16.27 36.74
CA GLY A 47 -54.01 15.37 37.81
C GLY A 47 -54.80 14.09 37.87
N GLN A 48 -54.20 13.09 38.51
CA GLN A 48 -54.87 12.05 39.27
C GLN A 48 -53.89 11.46 40.28
N ASN A 49 -54.31 11.43 41.55
CA ASN A 49 -53.62 10.77 42.66
C ASN A 49 -53.57 9.27 42.43
N GLN A 50 -52.39 8.65 42.39
CA GLN A 50 -52.20 7.23 42.72
C GLN A 50 -50.86 6.99 43.43
N PHE A 51 -50.88 5.96 44.28
CA PHE A 51 -49.90 5.55 45.28
C PHE A 51 -48.45 5.49 44.80
N VAL A 52 -47.51 5.95 45.63
CA VAL A 52 -46.07 5.77 45.43
C VAL A 52 -45.67 4.41 46.02
N GLU A 53 -45.54 3.39 45.18
CA GLU A 53 -44.85 2.14 45.51
C GLU A 53 -43.35 2.34 45.25
N LEU A 54 -42.52 2.25 46.30
CA LEU A 54 -41.06 2.36 46.20
C LEU A 54 -40.50 1.14 45.46
N ILE A 55 -40.22 1.28 44.17
CA ILE A 55 -39.42 0.32 43.41
C ILE A 55 -37.93 0.63 43.68
N PRO A 56 -37.11 -0.33 44.14
CA PRO A 56 -35.67 -0.13 44.27
C PRO A 56 -35.03 0.06 42.89
N PRO A 57 -33.98 0.90 42.76
CA PRO A 57 -33.35 1.15 41.48
C PRO A 57 -32.72 -0.14 40.92
N PRO A 58 -32.73 -0.35 39.59
CA PRO A 58 -32.07 -1.49 38.99
C PRO A 58 -30.55 -1.41 39.23
N PRO A 59 -29.87 -2.55 39.37
CA PRO A 59 -28.42 -2.56 39.56
C PRO A 59 -27.73 -1.99 38.32
N VAL A 60 -26.89 -0.98 38.54
CA VAL A 60 -26.04 -0.38 37.51
C VAL A 60 -25.18 -1.47 36.86
N PRO A 61 -25.19 -1.64 35.52
CA PRO A 61 -24.31 -2.57 34.86
C PRO A 61 -22.87 -2.13 35.09
N GLN A 62 -22.13 -2.89 35.91
CA GLN A 62 -20.68 -2.73 36.02
C GLN A 62 -20.08 -3.02 34.64
N GLN A 63 -19.69 -1.95 33.93
CA GLN A 63 -18.87 -2.05 32.74
C GLN A 63 -17.53 -2.66 33.14
N ARG A 64 -17.44 -3.99 33.09
CA ARG A 64 -16.16 -4.70 33.11
C ARG A 64 -15.41 -4.31 31.84
N LYS A 65 -14.59 -3.27 31.94
CA LYS A 65 -13.55 -2.95 30.95
C LYS A 65 -12.55 -4.11 30.96
N ALA A 66 -12.87 -5.17 30.24
CA ALA A 66 -11.93 -6.22 29.91
C ALA A 66 -10.87 -5.60 28.98
N GLN A 67 -9.80 -5.09 29.57
CA GLN A 67 -8.57 -4.80 28.84
C GLN A 67 -8.00 -6.14 28.35
N ARG A 68 -8.52 -6.64 27.23
CA ARG A 68 -7.85 -7.65 26.43
C ARG A 68 -6.56 -7.01 25.94
N LYS A 69 -5.46 -7.23 26.66
CA LYS A 69 -4.11 -7.10 26.12
C LYS A 69 -4.01 -8.08 24.96
N SER A 70 -4.34 -7.63 23.75
CA SER A 70 -4.13 -8.41 22.54
C SER A 70 -2.63 -8.57 22.38
N GLN A 71 -2.08 -9.72 22.78
CA GLN A 71 -0.76 -10.10 22.33
C GLN A 71 -0.75 -10.04 20.80
N PRO A 72 0.25 -9.43 20.17
CA PRO A 72 0.34 -9.38 18.72
C PRO A 72 0.33 -10.82 18.22
N LYS A 73 -0.70 -11.21 17.46
CA LYS A 73 -0.76 -12.52 16.82
C LYS A 73 0.50 -12.66 15.98
N ALA A 74 1.31 -13.67 16.28
CA ALA A 74 2.50 -13.98 15.50
C ALA A 74 2.07 -14.15 14.03
N LYS A 75 2.78 -13.48 13.12
CA LYS A 75 2.48 -13.55 11.68
C LYS A 75 2.85 -14.95 11.21
N VAL A 76 1.83 -15.73 10.88
CA VAL A 76 1.99 -17.13 10.47
C VAL A 76 2.56 -17.16 9.05
N LEU A 77 3.63 -17.92 8.85
CA LEU A 77 4.21 -18.15 7.52
C LEU A 77 3.38 -19.20 6.76
N PRO A 78 3.20 -19.08 5.43
CA PRO A 78 2.40 -20.03 4.67
C PRO A 78 3.01 -21.45 4.73
N PRO A 79 2.26 -22.47 5.16
CA PRO A 79 2.79 -23.82 5.33
C PRO A 79 3.24 -24.45 4.00
N ASP A 80 2.59 -24.09 2.88
CA ASP A 80 2.90 -24.51 1.52
C ASP A 80 4.32 -24.10 1.06
N LEU A 81 4.93 -23.14 1.75
CA LEU A 81 6.30 -22.70 1.50
C LEU A 81 7.33 -23.39 2.41
N ASN A 82 6.95 -24.44 3.16
CA ASN A 82 7.87 -25.31 3.90
C ASN A 82 8.53 -26.36 2.99
N ILE A 83 8.99 -25.91 1.83
CA ILE A 83 9.73 -26.70 0.84
C ILE A 83 11.22 -26.32 0.91
N GLU A 84 12.07 -27.03 0.17
CA GLU A 84 13.45 -26.59 -0.05
C GLU A 84 13.52 -25.56 -1.19
N GLY A 85 14.61 -24.78 -1.20
CA GLY A 85 14.90 -23.82 -2.28
C GLY A 85 14.72 -22.34 -1.90
N PRO A 86 14.93 -21.44 -2.87
CA PRO A 86 15.05 -20.01 -2.62
C PRO A 86 13.73 -19.34 -2.19
N SER A 87 12.58 -19.91 -2.55
CA SER A 87 11.26 -19.39 -2.18
C SER A 87 10.76 -19.89 -0.81
N SER A 88 11.49 -20.80 -0.20
CA SER A 88 11.11 -21.45 1.06
C SER A 88 10.99 -20.49 2.23
N ASN A 89 10.22 -20.88 3.24
CA ASN A 89 10.18 -20.18 4.52
C ASN A 89 11.53 -20.16 5.24
N LYS A 90 12.38 -21.17 5.02
CA LYS A 90 13.74 -21.19 5.57
C LYS A 90 14.61 -20.10 4.92
N ALA A 91 14.64 -20.04 3.59
CA ALA A 91 15.37 -19.01 2.86
C ALA A 91 14.88 -17.60 3.23
N TYR A 92 13.57 -17.41 3.34
CA TYR A 92 12.99 -16.14 3.76
C TYR A 92 13.42 -15.72 5.17
N LYS A 93 13.43 -16.64 6.14
CA LYS A 93 13.90 -16.36 7.50
C LYS A 93 15.38 -15.97 7.53
N ILE A 94 16.21 -16.62 6.72
CA ILE A 94 17.63 -16.28 6.58
C ILE A 94 17.76 -14.86 6.02
N ALA A 95 17.04 -14.55 4.94
CA ALA A 95 17.04 -13.22 4.33
C ALA A 95 16.58 -12.10 5.29
N LEU A 96 15.65 -12.38 6.22
CA LEU A 96 15.19 -11.40 7.22
C LEU A 96 16.27 -11.00 8.22
N VAL A 97 17.25 -11.86 8.49
CA VAL A 97 18.33 -11.61 9.45
C VAL A 97 19.68 -11.30 8.78
N ASP A 98 19.73 -11.36 7.45
CA ASP A 98 20.92 -11.07 6.68
C ASP A 98 21.15 -9.55 6.61
N ALA A 99 22.20 -9.09 7.29
CA ALA A 99 22.59 -7.69 7.30
C ALA A 99 23.23 -7.23 5.98
N GLN A 100 23.66 -8.15 5.12
CA GLN A 100 24.26 -7.84 3.82
C GLN A 100 23.22 -7.74 2.70
N LEU A 101 22.04 -8.35 2.90
CA LEU A 101 20.93 -8.22 1.97
C LEU A 101 20.28 -6.84 2.12
N THR A 102 20.83 -5.87 1.41
CA THR A 102 20.47 -4.47 1.47
C THR A 102 19.88 -3.98 0.16
N VAL A 103 19.05 -2.95 0.28
CA VAL A 103 18.38 -2.27 -0.82
C VAL A 103 18.48 -0.78 -0.55
N SER A 104 18.82 0.01 -1.56
CA SER A 104 18.87 1.48 -1.50
C SER A 104 17.51 2.06 -1.97
N PRO A 105 16.56 2.39 -1.07
CA PRO A 105 15.18 2.68 -1.45
C PRO A 105 15.06 3.92 -2.35
N GLN A 106 15.83 4.97 -2.05
CA GLN A 106 15.82 6.21 -2.84
C GLN A 106 16.43 6.00 -4.23
N ALA A 107 17.51 5.22 -4.34
CA ALA A 107 18.13 4.91 -5.64
C ALA A 107 17.21 4.08 -6.54
N LEU A 108 16.32 3.27 -5.95
CA LEU A 108 15.29 2.51 -6.67
C LEU A 108 13.98 3.30 -6.90
N GLY A 109 13.94 4.57 -6.54
CA GLY A 109 12.76 5.41 -6.73
C GLY A 109 11.56 4.95 -5.89
N PHE A 110 11.78 4.45 -4.68
CA PHE A 110 10.68 4.03 -3.82
C PHE A 110 9.71 5.17 -3.51
N LEU A 111 8.45 4.78 -3.37
CA LEU A 111 7.34 5.65 -3.00
C LEU A 111 6.87 5.36 -1.55
N PRO A 112 6.33 6.36 -0.85
CA PRO A 112 6.42 7.80 -1.15
C PRO A 112 7.87 8.28 -1.11
N SER A 113 8.25 9.16 -2.04
CA SER A 113 9.66 9.56 -2.18
C SER A 113 10.21 10.29 -0.95
N ASN A 114 9.34 10.99 -0.22
CA ASN A 114 9.72 11.72 1.00
C ASN A 114 9.86 10.83 2.26
N TYR A 115 9.43 9.57 2.20
CA TYR A 115 9.52 8.65 3.33
C TYR A 115 10.92 8.02 3.44
N TRP A 116 11.63 7.91 2.31
CA TRP A 116 12.89 7.22 2.22
C TRP A 116 14.07 8.18 2.27
N LEU A 117 15.00 7.93 3.19
CA LEU A 117 16.27 8.63 3.24
C LEU A 117 17.25 8.03 2.22
N ASN A 118 18.32 8.76 1.92
CA ASN A 118 19.43 8.28 1.08
C ASN A 118 20.33 7.29 1.83
N LEU A 119 19.75 6.21 2.33
CA LEU A 119 20.40 5.21 3.15
C LEU A 119 19.94 3.82 2.75
N ASP A 120 20.86 2.86 2.80
CA ASP A 120 20.55 1.46 2.58
C ASP A 120 19.68 0.93 3.72
N SER A 121 18.69 0.12 3.35
CA SER A 121 17.83 -0.61 4.26
C SER A 121 18.04 -2.10 4.07
N THR A 122 18.18 -2.85 5.17
CA THR A 122 18.20 -4.31 5.08
C THR A 122 16.84 -4.82 4.65
N PHE A 123 16.80 -5.98 4.00
CA PHE A 123 15.55 -6.63 3.64
C PHE A 123 14.64 -6.86 4.85
N GLY A 124 15.22 -7.29 5.98
CA GLY A 124 14.49 -7.46 7.25
C GLY A 124 13.83 -6.17 7.74
N ASP A 125 14.53 -5.04 7.64
CA ASP A 125 13.99 -3.73 8.01
C ASP A 125 12.86 -3.30 7.07
N LEU A 126 13.03 -3.46 5.75
CA LEU A 126 11.97 -3.17 4.78
C LEU A 126 10.72 -4.00 5.06
N VAL A 127 10.88 -5.30 5.29
CA VAL A 127 9.75 -6.19 5.58
C VAL A 127 9.04 -5.73 6.85
N THR A 128 9.76 -5.59 7.97
CA THR A 128 9.15 -5.37 9.28
C THR A 128 8.65 -3.94 9.49
N LYS A 129 9.37 -2.93 8.98
CA LYS A 129 9.07 -1.51 9.19
C LYS A 129 8.20 -0.90 8.11
N PHE A 130 8.14 -1.50 6.91
CA PHE A 130 7.36 -0.97 5.78
C PHE A 130 6.30 -1.96 5.25
N PHE A 131 6.69 -3.08 4.66
CA PHE A 131 5.74 -3.99 4.00
C PHE A 131 4.66 -4.52 4.94
N GLN A 132 5.08 -4.90 6.13
CA GLN A 132 4.23 -5.47 7.16
C GLN A 132 3.59 -4.45 8.10
N ARG A 133 3.92 -3.16 7.93
CA ARG A 133 3.33 -2.09 8.72
C ARG A 133 1.87 -1.90 8.31
N LYS A 134 1.00 -1.59 9.27
CA LYS A 134 -0.41 -1.27 8.99
C LYS A 134 -0.48 -0.08 8.01
N ASN A 135 -1.36 -0.21 7.02
CA ASN A 135 -1.55 0.83 6.01
C ASN A 135 -1.84 2.19 6.66
N ASN A 136 -1.09 3.19 6.20
CA ASN A 136 -1.25 4.61 6.50
C ASN A 136 -0.78 5.39 5.26
N ALA A 137 -0.82 6.72 5.29
CA ALA A 137 -0.44 7.56 4.14
C ALA A 137 0.95 7.20 3.57
N ASN A 138 1.91 6.83 4.42
CA ASN A 138 3.29 6.59 4.03
C ASN A 138 3.58 5.15 3.60
N CYS A 139 2.68 4.20 3.84
CA CYS A 139 2.87 2.79 3.46
C CYS A 139 1.55 2.12 3.06
N ARG A 140 0.83 2.75 2.13
CA ARG A 140 -0.36 2.15 1.50
C ARG A 140 0.01 0.92 0.67
N PHE A 141 -0.99 0.11 0.35
CA PHE A 141 -0.78 -1.09 -0.46
C PHE A 141 -0.14 -0.80 -1.83
N PRO A 142 -0.59 0.20 -2.62
CA PRO A 142 0.04 0.50 -3.92
C PRO A 142 1.53 0.86 -3.80
N HIS A 143 1.93 1.61 -2.76
CA HIS A 143 3.35 1.90 -2.51
C HIS A 143 4.15 0.63 -2.23
N LYS A 144 3.59 -0.30 -1.43
CA LYS A 144 4.23 -1.59 -1.15
C LYS A 144 4.40 -2.40 -2.43
N LEU A 145 3.35 -2.51 -3.22
CA LEU A 145 3.40 -3.23 -4.49
C LEU A 145 4.43 -2.62 -5.44
N TYR A 146 4.40 -1.30 -5.63
CA TYR A 146 5.34 -0.59 -6.50
C TYR A 146 6.79 -0.81 -6.06
N ASN A 147 7.08 -0.57 -4.78
CA ASN A 147 8.45 -0.72 -4.26
C ASN A 147 8.94 -2.17 -4.35
N ALA A 148 8.07 -3.16 -4.10
CA ALA A 148 8.45 -4.57 -4.29
C ALA A 148 8.79 -4.88 -5.75
N LEU A 149 8.03 -4.34 -6.70
CA LEU A 149 8.32 -4.48 -8.13
C LEU A 149 9.65 -3.78 -8.50
N SER A 150 9.91 -2.59 -7.98
CA SER A 150 11.19 -1.88 -8.18
C SER A 150 12.40 -2.66 -7.67
N ILE A 151 12.28 -3.36 -6.53
CA ILE A 151 13.35 -4.25 -6.04
C ILE A 151 13.60 -5.39 -7.04
N VAL A 152 12.55 -6.08 -7.48
CA VAL A 152 12.69 -7.26 -8.35
C VAL A 152 13.14 -6.87 -9.76
N GLU A 153 12.83 -5.66 -10.21
CA GLU A 153 13.34 -5.13 -11.47
C GLU A 153 14.87 -4.99 -11.44
N GLN A 154 15.42 -4.47 -10.33
CA GLN A 154 16.86 -4.32 -10.15
C GLN A 154 17.58 -5.66 -9.87
N ASP A 155 16.99 -6.51 -9.04
CA ASP A 155 17.49 -7.85 -8.75
C ASP A 155 16.39 -8.91 -8.93
N PRO A 156 16.34 -9.59 -10.09
CA PRO A 156 15.33 -10.60 -10.36
C PRO A 156 15.32 -11.77 -9.38
N LYS A 157 16.42 -12.04 -8.64
CA LYS A 157 16.46 -13.12 -7.64
C LYS A 157 15.56 -12.80 -6.44
N MET A 158 15.30 -11.52 -6.18
CA MET A 158 14.41 -11.07 -5.11
C MET A 158 12.96 -11.48 -5.33
N TYR A 159 12.58 -11.93 -6.52
CA TYR A 159 11.27 -12.54 -6.77
C TYR A 159 10.96 -13.68 -5.79
N ASN A 160 11.96 -14.51 -5.44
CA ASN A 160 11.77 -15.63 -4.51
C ASN A 160 11.42 -15.17 -3.08
N LEU A 161 11.73 -13.91 -2.75
CA LEU A 161 11.42 -13.31 -1.46
C LEU A 161 10.15 -12.46 -1.51
N LEU A 162 9.95 -11.71 -2.60
CA LEU A 162 8.90 -10.69 -2.74
C LEU A 162 7.63 -11.18 -3.44
N GLY A 163 7.75 -12.13 -4.38
CA GLY A 163 6.60 -12.73 -5.06
C GLY A 163 5.93 -11.88 -6.12
N VAL A 164 6.50 -10.74 -6.53
CA VAL A 164 5.94 -9.88 -7.58
C VAL A 164 6.98 -9.55 -8.64
N LYS A 165 6.60 -9.48 -9.91
CA LYS A 165 7.51 -9.15 -11.01
C LYS A 165 6.76 -8.59 -12.21
N TRP A 166 7.28 -7.55 -12.85
CA TRP A 166 6.79 -7.07 -14.14
C TRP A 166 6.95 -8.13 -15.24
N ILE A 167 5.91 -8.32 -16.04
CA ILE A 167 5.94 -9.10 -17.29
C ILE A 167 6.05 -8.14 -18.47
N THR A 168 5.29 -7.06 -18.41
CA THR A 168 5.36 -5.91 -19.32
C THR A 168 5.42 -4.63 -18.48
N ASP A 169 5.38 -3.47 -19.12
CA ASP A 169 5.32 -2.18 -18.41
C ASP A 169 3.98 -1.96 -17.68
N THR A 170 2.94 -2.73 -18.01
CA THR A 170 1.56 -2.58 -17.48
C THR A 170 1.03 -3.82 -16.76
N VAL A 171 1.62 -4.99 -17.02
CA VAL A 171 1.19 -6.28 -16.47
C VAL A 171 2.30 -6.83 -15.59
N PHE A 172 1.94 -7.28 -14.38
CA PHE A 172 2.85 -7.94 -13.45
C PHE A 172 2.26 -9.26 -12.97
N LYS A 173 3.13 -10.19 -12.59
CA LYS A 173 2.74 -11.43 -11.93
C LYS A 173 2.86 -11.34 -10.43
N VAL A 174 2.02 -12.09 -9.72
CA VAL A 174 1.97 -12.19 -8.27
C VAL A 174 1.88 -13.65 -7.85
N ASP A 175 2.90 -14.17 -7.14
CA ASP A 175 2.77 -15.39 -6.33
C ASP A 175 2.11 -15.00 -5.00
N LYS A 176 0.87 -15.46 -4.81
CA LYS A 176 0.05 -15.08 -3.66
C LYS A 176 0.66 -15.47 -2.32
N LEU A 177 1.39 -16.59 -2.27
CA LEU A 177 1.99 -17.09 -1.04
C LEU A 177 3.21 -16.25 -0.66
N LEU A 178 4.07 -15.96 -1.63
CA LEU A 178 5.28 -15.17 -1.42
C LEU A 178 4.93 -13.72 -1.04
N PHE A 179 4.03 -13.08 -1.80
CA PHE A 179 3.67 -11.69 -1.52
C PHE A 179 2.80 -11.56 -0.27
N GLY A 180 1.88 -12.52 -0.02
CA GLY A 180 1.12 -12.59 1.22
C GLY A 180 2.00 -12.70 2.47
N ARG A 181 3.08 -13.49 2.40
CA ARG A 181 4.11 -13.59 3.45
C ARG A 181 4.83 -12.26 3.70
N VAL A 182 5.19 -11.55 2.64
CA VAL A 182 5.85 -10.23 2.73
C VAL A 182 4.97 -9.19 3.40
N LEU A 183 3.68 -9.17 3.05
CA LEU A 183 2.70 -8.27 3.66
C LEU A 183 2.29 -8.70 5.08
N GLY A 184 2.58 -9.94 5.47
CA GLY A 184 2.21 -10.50 6.77
C GLY A 184 0.72 -10.73 6.92
N ILE A 185 0.04 -11.11 5.82
CA ILE A 185 -1.39 -11.38 5.78
C ILE A 185 -1.65 -12.85 6.13
N SER A 186 -2.59 -13.11 7.04
CA SER A 186 -2.92 -14.47 7.48
C SER A 186 -3.95 -15.18 6.59
N SER A 187 -4.89 -14.44 6.01
CA SER A 187 -5.85 -14.96 5.03
C SER A 187 -5.44 -14.43 3.67
N ILE A 188 -4.68 -15.24 2.90
CA ILE A 188 -4.02 -14.78 1.68
C ILE A 188 -5.04 -14.45 0.61
N ASP A 189 -5.91 -15.39 0.23
CA ASP A 189 -6.93 -15.14 -0.80
C ASP A 189 -7.89 -14.02 -0.37
N GLY A 190 -8.35 -14.05 0.89
CA GLY A 190 -9.24 -13.02 1.45
C GLY A 190 -8.60 -11.63 1.50
N GLY A 191 -7.33 -11.55 1.87
CA GLY A 191 -6.61 -10.29 2.03
C GLY A 191 -6.05 -9.72 0.73
N LEU A 192 -5.85 -10.53 -0.30
CA LEU A 192 -5.32 -10.08 -1.59
C LEU A 192 -6.41 -9.93 -2.66
N PHE A 193 -7.25 -10.96 -2.86
CA PHE A 193 -8.09 -11.10 -4.06
C PHE A 193 -9.61 -11.05 -3.82
N HIS A 194 -10.06 -11.06 -2.56
CA HIS A 194 -11.48 -10.79 -2.27
C HIS A 194 -11.86 -9.38 -2.76
N GLN A 195 -13.15 -9.09 -2.98
CA GLN A 195 -13.62 -7.76 -3.40
C GLN A 195 -13.18 -6.61 -2.48
N GLN A 196 -12.94 -6.90 -1.20
CA GLN A 196 -12.39 -5.95 -0.20
C GLN A 196 -10.89 -6.19 0.09
N GLY A 197 -10.28 -7.13 -0.61
CA GLY A 197 -8.86 -7.43 -0.57
C GLY A 197 -8.03 -6.32 -1.20
N ASN A 198 -6.72 -6.38 -0.99
CA ASN A 198 -5.80 -5.31 -1.37
C ASN A 198 -5.81 -5.01 -2.87
N PHE A 199 -5.84 -6.02 -3.75
CA PHE A 199 -5.84 -5.79 -5.19
C PHE A 199 -7.16 -5.17 -5.67
N PRO A 200 -8.33 -5.82 -5.48
CA PRO A 200 -9.59 -5.23 -5.96
C PRO A 200 -9.88 -3.87 -5.34
N SER A 201 -9.68 -3.68 -4.03
CA SER A 201 -9.95 -2.38 -3.38
C SER A 201 -9.15 -1.19 -3.93
N HIS A 202 -8.05 -1.44 -4.64
CA HIS A 202 -7.22 -0.41 -5.28
C HIS A 202 -7.34 -0.40 -6.82
N GLY A 203 -8.36 -1.07 -7.38
CA GLY A 203 -8.65 -1.02 -8.82
C GLY A 203 -7.87 -2.02 -9.68
N PHE A 204 -7.07 -2.92 -9.09
CA PHE A 204 -6.38 -3.95 -9.84
C PHE A 204 -7.33 -5.07 -10.26
N CYS A 205 -7.17 -5.56 -11.49
CA CYS A 205 -7.88 -6.71 -12.01
C CYS A 205 -6.92 -7.78 -12.54
N GLU A 206 -7.41 -9.01 -12.57
CA GLU A 206 -6.71 -10.13 -13.20
C GLU A 206 -6.81 -10.00 -14.71
N VAL A 207 -5.72 -10.36 -15.39
CA VAL A 207 -5.68 -10.44 -16.85
C VAL A 207 -6.66 -11.50 -17.33
N SER A 208 -7.48 -11.17 -18.33
CA SER A 208 -8.47 -12.10 -18.90
C SER A 208 -7.82 -13.29 -19.60
N GLY A 209 -8.59 -14.37 -19.81
CA GLY A 209 -8.09 -15.55 -20.53
C GLY A 209 -7.59 -15.23 -21.94
N GLN A 210 -8.25 -14.31 -22.65
CA GLN A 210 -7.83 -13.89 -23.99
C GLN A 210 -6.51 -13.13 -23.99
N GLU A 211 -6.35 -12.18 -23.06
CA GLU A 211 -5.11 -11.41 -22.91
C GLU A 211 -3.95 -12.30 -22.46
N LEU A 212 -4.21 -13.30 -21.61
CA LEU A 212 -3.22 -14.27 -21.19
C LEU A 212 -2.65 -15.06 -22.37
N GLU A 213 -3.50 -15.54 -23.29
CA GLU A 213 -3.04 -16.26 -24.49
C GLU A 213 -2.22 -15.36 -25.42
N GLN A 214 -2.58 -14.08 -25.53
CA GLN A 214 -1.77 -13.10 -26.28
C GLN A 214 -0.39 -12.89 -25.64
N LEU A 215 -0.34 -12.77 -24.30
CA LEU A 215 0.93 -12.62 -23.59
C LEU A 215 1.81 -13.88 -23.71
N LYS A 216 1.23 -15.08 -23.68
CA LYS A 216 1.97 -16.34 -23.88
C LYS A 216 2.68 -16.45 -25.23
N THR A 217 2.23 -15.69 -26.23
CA THR A 217 2.89 -15.65 -27.55
C THR A 217 4.25 -14.94 -27.48
N ASN A 218 4.39 -13.97 -26.57
CA ASN A 218 5.59 -13.10 -26.49
C ASN A 218 6.44 -13.35 -25.25
N TYR A 219 5.87 -13.97 -24.20
CA TYR A 219 6.52 -14.14 -22.90
C TYR A 219 6.44 -15.59 -22.42
N ASN A 220 7.49 -16.06 -21.73
CA ASN A 220 7.46 -17.35 -21.06
C ASN A 220 6.65 -17.23 -19.75
N LEU A 221 5.45 -17.80 -19.76
CA LEU A 221 4.47 -17.76 -18.67
C LEU A 221 4.13 -19.16 -18.15
N THR A 222 5.05 -20.10 -18.28
CA THR A 222 4.83 -21.52 -17.88
C THR A 222 4.62 -21.70 -16.37
N ASP A 223 5.05 -20.73 -15.55
CA ASP A 223 4.89 -20.73 -14.10
C ASP A 223 3.59 -20.06 -13.61
N ILE A 224 2.71 -19.63 -14.53
CA ILE A 224 1.43 -18.99 -14.21
C ILE A 224 0.30 -20.02 -14.31
N ASP A 225 -0.28 -20.33 -13.17
CA ASP A 225 -1.39 -21.30 -13.01
C ASP A 225 -2.75 -20.62 -12.75
N GLN A 226 -2.78 -19.29 -12.63
CA GLN A 226 -3.96 -18.48 -12.29
C GLN A 226 -4.62 -18.81 -10.93
N ASP A 227 -4.02 -19.69 -10.13
CA ASP A 227 -4.43 -19.92 -8.75
C ASP A 227 -3.42 -19.33 -7.77
N ARG A 228 -2.19 -19.84 -7.81
CA ARG A 228 -1.08 -19.40 -6.98
C ARG A 228 -0.38 -18.20 -7.59
N VAL A 229 -0.07 -18.27 -8.88
CA VAL A 229 0.61 -17.21 -9.62
C VAL A 229 -0.38 -16.60 -10.61
N ARG A 230 -0.75 -15.34 -10.36
CA ARG A 230 -1.76 -14.61 -11.14
C ARG A 230 -1.13 -13.44 -11.88
N LEU A 231 -1.69 -13.10 -13.03
CA LEU A 231 -1.34 -11.88 -13.75
C LEU A 231 -2.33 -10.78 -13.40
N MET A 232 -1.80 -9.62 -13.05
CA MET A 232 -2.57 -8.47 -12.60
C MET A 232 -2.18 -7.24 -13.43
N HIS A 233 -3.13 -6.33 -13.60
CA HIS A 233 -2.88 -5.00 -14.13
C HIS A 233 -3.87 -3.99 -13.52
N HIS A 234 -3.62 -2.70 -13.73
CA HIS A 234 -4.59 -1.65 -13.43
C HIS A 234 -5.20 -1.15 -14.76
N PRO A 235 -6.52 -1.28 -14.96
CA PRO A 235 -7.16 -1.04 -16.26
C PRO A 235 -7.06 0.43 -16.69
N ASP A 236 -7.12 1.38 -15.74
CA ASP A 236 -6.99 2.81 -16.03
C ASP A 236 -5.55 3.27 -16.32
N GLY A 237 -4.58 2.35 -16.35
CA GLY A 237 -3.17 2.68 -16.59
C GLY A 237 -2.52 3.50 -15.48
N LEU A 238 -3.13 3.60 -14.29
CA LEU A 238 -2.59 4.34 -13.13
C LEU A 238 -1.43 3.60 -12.44
N PHE A 239 -1.21 2.34 -12.77
CA PHE A 239 -0.15 1.53 -12.20
C PHE A 239 0.64 0.82 -13.29
N GLN A 240 1.79 1.40 -13.62
CA GLN A 240 2.72 0.96 -14.65
C GLN A 240 4.14 1.11 -14.13
N LYS A 241 5.10 0.54 -14.86
CA LYS A 241 6.52 0.60 -14.52
C LYS A 241 7.08 2.03 -14.43
N SER A 242 6.50 2.96 -15.22
CA SER A 242 6.88 4.37 -15.26
C SER A 242 6.02 5.28 -14.36
N SER A 243 5.09 4.72 -13.59
CA SER A 243 4.19 5.50 -12.73
C SER A 243 4.95 6.30 -11.68
N ASN A 244 4.50 7.53 -11.45
CA ASN A 244 5.02 8.39 -10.39
C ASN A 244 4.17 8.26 -9.11
N GLU A 245 4.51 9.07 -8.09
CA GLU A 245 3.80 9.04 -6.81
C GLU A 245 2.31 9.39 -6.92
N ASP A 246 1.94 10.34 -7.79
CA ASP A 246 0.55 10.75 -7.97
C ASP A 246 -0.29 9.64 -8.64
N ASP A 247 0.28 8.96 -9.63
CA ASP A 247 -0.38 7.83 -10.29
C ASP A 247 -0.67 6.69 -9.29
N VAL A 248 0.35 6.31 -8.52
CA VAL A 248 0.23 5.25 -7.50
C VAL A 248 -0.71 5.64 -6.37
N ASN A 249 -0.75 6.93 -5.98
CA ASN A 249 -1.70 7.44 -4.98
C ASN A 249 -3.15 7.46 -5.48
N ARG A 250 -3.36 7.51 -6.80
CA ARG A 250 -4.69 7.49 -7.41
C ARG A 250 -5.23 6.08 -7.62
N CYS A 251 -4.43 5.03 -7.40
CA CYS A 251 -4.90 3.64 -7.38
C CYS A 251 -5.93 3.45 -6.27
N LYS A 252 -7.21 3.50 -6.64
CA LYS A 252 -8.36 3.30 -5.77
C LYS A 252 -9.44 2.63 -6.61
N TRP A 253 -10.37 1.94 -5.95
CA TRP A 253 -11.58 1.50 -6.64
C TRP A 253 -12.27 2.71 -7.30
N GLY A 254 -12.26 2.73 -8.63
CA GLY A 254 -13.09 3.62 -9.43
C GLY A 254 -14.51 3.05 -9.45
N ASN A 255 -15.50 3.89 -9.15
CA ASN A 255 -16.86 3.57 -9.57
C ASN A 255 -16.87 3.61 -11.11
N THR A 256 -16.60 2.47 -11.75
CA THR A 256 -16.95 2.28 -13.15
C THR A 256 -18.48 2.37 -13.21
N GLN A 257 -18.98 3.54 -13.61
CA GLN A 257 -20.35 3.72 -14.08
C GLN A 257 -20.47 3.12 -15.48
#